data_AF-A0A7W0ZZF2-F1
#
_entry.id   AF-A0A7W0ZZF2-F1
#
_cell.length_a   1.000
_cell.length_b   1.000
_cell.length_c   1.000
_cell.angle_alpha   90.00
_cell.angle_beta   90.00
_cell.angle_gamma   90.00
#
_symmetry.space_group_name_H-M   'P 1'
#
loop_
_entity.id
_entity.type
_entity.pdbx_description
1 polymer ?
#
loop_
_entity_poly.entity_id
_entity_poly.type
_entity_poly.pdbx_seq_one_letter_code
_entity_poly.pdbx_strand_id
1 'polypeptide(L)'
;MLPHRFPLLALALLLGGGCQTKSSADAVQAQPARGIELRDASGTVTARVVPGHPCRATIDGLEMLIGTAPLVAQVGDVRWSGVAAANGTTFKRNDTPVARMFPDNQPDAVGLYSAEGVALFTTSAIADGNKVALISGAGAVVATVAKLRGTIEIGDRTLSGTDDLMLAAVLAAPDVSPEVRGLAACHRLFPPAKAVP
;
A
#
# COMPACT_ATOMS: atom_id res chain seq x y z
N MET A 1 -3.83 -64.04 -64.58
CA MET A 1 -2.70 -63.95 -65.53
C MET A 1 -1.98 -62.63 -65.27
N LEU A 2 -0.69 -62.72 -64.90
CA LEU A 2 0.31 -61.64 -64.77
C LEU A 2 0.55 -60.90 -66.11
N PRO A 3 1.31 -59.77 -66.23
CA PRO A 3 2.43 -59.34 -65.37
C PRO A 3 2.63 -57.81 -65.11
N HIS A 4 3.50 -57.55 -64.12
CA HIS A 4 4.61 -56.55 -64.01
C HIS A 4 4.54 -55.21 -64.79
N ARG A 5 4.91 -54.06 -64.19
CA ARG A 5 6.31 -53.68 -63.88
C ARG A 5 6.43 -52.49 -62.90
N PHE A 6 7.40 -52.60 -61.99
CA PHE A 6 8.12 -51.61 -61.17
C PHE A 6 8.95 -50.61 -62.04
N PRO A 7 9.77 -49.64 -61.53
CA PRO A 7 9.84 -48.91 -60.23
C PRO A 7 10.12 -47.37 -60.42
N LEU A 8 10.56 -46.69 -59.33
CA LEU A 8 11.39 -45.46 -59.25
C LEU A 8 10.71 -44.08 -59.35
N LEU A 9 10.60 -43.36 -58.22
CA LEU A 9 11.65 -42.43 -57.79
C LEU A 9 11.38 -41.95 -56.35
N ALA A 10 12.41 -41.98 -55.53
CA ALA A 10 12.46 -41.37 -54.21
C ALA A 10 12.65 -39.85 -54.35
N LEU A 11 11.96 -39.06 -53.51
CA LEU A 11 12.58 -37.87 -52.93
C LEU A 11 11.88 -37.47 -51.63
N ALA A 12 12.64 -37.57 -50.55
CA ALA A 12 12.33 -36.98 -49.26
C ALA A 12 12.35 -35.46 -49.34
N LEU A 13 11.47 -34.78 -48.61
CA LEU A 13 11.80 -33.49 -48.02
C LEU A 13 10.90 -33.21 -46.80
N LEU A 14 11.56 -33.27 -45.65
CA LEU A 14 11.13 -32.75 -44.37
C LEU A 14 10.87 -31.24 -44.45
N LEU A 15 9.65 -30.82 -44.18
CA LEU A 15 9.27 -29.48 -43.69
C LEU A 15 8.14 -29.78 -42.67
N GLY A 16 8.34 -29.71 -41.37
CA GLY A 16 8.88 -28.59 -40.62
C GLY A 16 7.71 -27.73 -40.13
N GLY A 17 7.40 -27.78 -38.83
CA GLY A 17 6.55 -26.76 -38.19
C GLY A 17 5.14 -27.16 -37.77
N GLY A 18 4.93 -28.34 -37.19
CA GLY A 18 3.74 -28.60 -36.37
C GLY A 18 3.84 -27.87 -35.03
N CYS A 19 3.48 -26.59 -34.96
CA CYS A 19 3.25 -25.90 -33.69
C CYS A 19 1.92 -26.35 -33.08
N GLN A 20 1.88 -27.60 -32.62
CA GLN A 20 0.92 -28.05 -31.61
C GLN A 20 1.42 -27.57 -30.24
N THR A 21 1.05 -26.35 -29.86
CA THR A 21 0.93 -26.04 -28.43
C THR A 21 -0.16 -25.00 -28.24
N LYS A 22 -1.39 -25.49 -28.17
CA LYS A 22 -2.50 -24.81 -27.52
C LYS A 22 -2.16 -24.80 -26.03
N SER A 23 -1.28 -23.88 -25.62
CA SER A 23 -1.05 -23.59 -24.22
C SER A 23 -2.30 -22.85 -23.75
N SER A 24 -3.25 -23.62 -23.22
CA SER A 24 -4.22 -23.10 -22.28
C SER A 24 -3.38 -22.58 -21.11
N ALA A 25 -2.95 -21.33 -21.21
CA ALA A 25 -2.62 -20.58 -20.01
C ALA A 25 -3.93 -20.54 -19.24
N ASP A 26 -4.09 -21.47 -18.30
CA ASP A 26 -4.88 -21.25 -17.12
C ASP A 26 -4.56 -19.83 -16.70
N ALA A 27 -5.49 -18.92 -16.98
CA ALA A 27 -5.60 -17.72 -16.22
C ALA A 27 -5.90 -18.21 -14.81
N VAL A 28 -4.84 -18.54 -14.06
CA VAL A 28 -4.85 -18.41 -12.62
C VAL A 28 -5.34 -16.98 -12.44
N GLN A 29 -6.63 -16.84 -12.15
CA GLN A 29 -7.21 -15.58 -11.71
C GLN A 29 -6.30 -15.18 -10.57
N ALA A 30 -5.40 -14.23 -10.84
CA ALA A 30 -4.49 -13.71 -9.85
C ALA A 30 -5.40 -13.25 -8.73
N GLN A 31 -5.40 -13.98 -7.61
CA GLN A 31 -6.16 -13.56 -6.45
C GLN A 31 -5.74 -12.12 -6.20
N PRO A 32 -6.68 -11.16 -6.13
CA PRO A 32 -6.31 -9.77 -5.88
C PRO A 32 -5.43 -9.77 -4.63
N ALA A 33 -4.24 -9.18 -4.73
CA ALA A 33 -3.28 -9.14 -3.64
C ALA A 33 -4.03 -8.79 -2.34
N ARG A 34 -3.87 -9.60 -1.29
CA ARG A 34 -4.59 -9.42 -0.03
C ARG A 34 -4.26 -8.02 0.49
N GLY A 35 -5.23 -7.11 0.39
CA GLY A 35 -5.07 -5.72 0.81
C GLY A 35 -5.12 -5.60 2.33
N ILE A 36 -4.53 -4.52 2.83
CA ILE A 36 -4.70 -4.04 4.19
C ILE A 36 -6.00 -3.24 4.21
N GLU A 37 -6.98 -3.64 5.02
CA GLU A 37 -8.34 -3.09 4.96
C GLU A 37 -8.80 -2.63 6.33
N LEU A 38 -9.14 -1.33 6.43
CA LEU A 38 -9.80 -0.72 7.56
C LEU A 38 -11.30 -0.75 7.31
N ARG A 39 -12.03 -1.34 8.25
CA ARG A 39 -13.48 -1.48 8.21
C ARG A 39 -14.11 -0.75 9.38
N ASP A 40 -15.27 -0.14 9.14
CA ASP A 40 -16.09 0.45 10.20
C ASP A 40 -16.92 -0.61 10.95
N ALA A 41 -17.73 -0.16 11.91
CA ALA A 41 -18.60 -1.01 12.71
C ALA A 41 -19.63 -1.80 11.87
N SER A 42 -19.98 -1.31 10.67
CA SER A 42 -20.87 -2.00 9.73
C SER A 42 -20.16 -3.05 8.87
N GLY A 43 -18.83 -3.12 8.96
CA GLY A 43 -17.99 -3.96 8.11
C GLY A 43 -17.63 -3.33 6.76
N THR A 44 -18.05 -2.08 6.53
CA THR A 44 -17.77 -1.35 5.29
C THR A 44 -16.30 -0.93 5.26
N VAL A 45 -15.62 -1.16 4.13
CA VAL A 45 -14.22 -0.76 3.95
C VAL A 45 -14.13 0.75 3.76
N THR A 46 -13.51 1.44 4.70
CA THR A 46 -13.29 2.90 4.66
C THR A 46 -11.89 3.26 4.18
N ALA A 47 -10.92 2.37 4.39
CA ALA A 47 -9.60 2.48 3.79
C ALA A 47 -9.08 1.11 3.33
N ARG A 48 -8.40 1.08 2.19
CA ARG A 48 -7.73 -0.09 1.65
C ARG A 48 -6.36 0.30 1.11
N VAL A 49 -5.32 -0.41 1.53
CA VAL A 49 -3.97 -0.24 1.01
C VAL A 49 -3.46 -1.56 0.47
N VAL A 50 -3.04 -1.57 -0.78
CA VAL A 50 -2.39 -2.72 -1.40
C VAL A 50 -0.91 -2.38 -1.56
N PRO A 51 -0.02 -2.99 -0.76
CA PRO A 51 1.42 -2.83 -0.92
C PRO A 51 1.85 -3.26 -2.32
N GLY A 52 2.81 -2.57 -2.92
CA GLY A 52 3.26 -2.86 -4.28
C GLY A 52 4.03 -1.72 -4.91
N HIS A 53 4.36 -1.87 -6.19
CA HIS A 53 5.06 -0.87 -7.00
C HIS A 53 4.24 -0.64 -8.28
N PRO A 54 3.28 0.30 -8.29
CA PRO A 54 3.00 1.30 -7.24
C PRO A 54 2.22 0.74 -6.05
N CYS A 55 2.30 1.43 -4.91
CA CYS A 55 1.41 1.21 -3.78
C CYS A 55 0.04 1.82 -4.12
N ARG A 56 -1.04 1.09 -3.88
CA ARG A 56 -2.41 1.58 -4.11
C ARG A 56 -3.08 1.87 -2.79
N ALA A 57 -3.55 3.09 -2.59
CA ALA A 57 -4.32 3.47 -1.41
C ALA A 57 -5.70 3.98 -1.85
N THR A 58 -6.76 3.45 -1.27
CA THR A 58 -8.13 3.95 -1.40
C THR A 58 -8.59 4.36 -0.01
N ILE A 59 -8.86 5.65 0.23
CA ILE A 59 -9.26 6.17 1.54
C ILE A 59 -10.48 7.05 1.35
N ASP A 60 -11.58 6.72 2.03
CA ASP A 60 -12.86 7.44 1.95
C ASP A 60 -13.32 7.67 0.50
N GLY A 61 -13.13 6.66 -0.36
CA GLY A 61 -13.48 6.69 -1.78
C GLY A 61 -12.45 7.35 -2.71
N LEU A 62 -11.41 7.99 -2.16
CA LEU A 62 -10.32 8.58 -2.94
C LEU A 62 -9.24 7.53 -3.22
N GLU A 63 -8.99 7.24 -4.49
CA GLU A 63 -7.94 6.31 -4.92
C GLU A 63 -6.65 7.04 -5.34
N MET A 64 -5.52 6.52 -4.89
CA MET A 64 -4.17 6.98 -5.22
C MET A 64 -3.29 5.81 -5.66
N LEU A 65 -2.52 6.06 -6.73
CA LEU A 65 -1.39 5.22 -7.14
C LEU A 65 -0.11 5.96 -6.78
N ILE A 66 0.61 5.45 -5.78
CA ILE A 66 1.78 6.08 -5.18
C ILE A 66 3.03 5.30 -5.61
N GLY A 67 3.90 5.97 -6.36
CA GLY A 67 5.22 5.45 -6.74
C GLY A 67 6.18 5.35 -5.55
N THR A 68 7.35 4.75 -5.76
CA THR A 68 8.43 4.69 -4.78
C THR A 68 9.19 5.99 -4.64
N ALA A 69 10.01 6.11 -3.59
CA ALA A 69 10.85 7.27 -3.27
C ALA A 69 11.49 7.97 -4.51
N PRO A 70 11.27 9.29 -4.68
CA PRO A 70 10.33 10.12 -3.91
C PRO A 70 8.90 9.67 -4.15
N LEU A 71 8.10 9.58 -3.08
CA LEU A 71 6.69 9.20 -3.21
C LEU A 71 6.03 10.20 -4.15
N VAL A 72 5.37 9.74 -5.20
CA VAL A 72 4.66 10.60 -6.16
C VAL A 72 3.34 9.95 -6.51
N ALA A 73 2.27 10.75 -6.46
CA ALA A 73 0.95 10.40 -6.94
C ALA A 73 0.32 11.60 -7.64
N GLN A 74 -0.56 11.31 -8.61
CA GLN A 74 -1.37 12.32 -9.30
C GLN A 74 -2.83 12.09 -8.93
N VAL A 75 -3.51 13.12 -8.42
CA VAL A 75 -4.95 13.08 -8.10
C VAL A 75 -5.60 14.26 -8.82
N GLY A 76 -6.34 13.98 -9.90
CA GLY A 76 -6.78 15.03 -10.83
C GLY A 76 -5.58 15.83 -11.35
N ASP A 77 -5.62 17.16 -11.22
CA ASP A 77 -4.53 18.07 -11.62
C ASP A 77 -3.51 18.33 -10.50
N VAL A 78 -3.67 17.68 -9.33
CA VAL A 78 -2.83 17.92 -8.17
C VAL A 78 -1.74 16.84 -8.07
N ARG A 79 -0.49 17.29 -8.04
CA ARG A 79 0.67 16.45 -7.75
C ARG A 79 0.84 16.34 -6.24
N TRP A 80 0.81 15.12 -5.73
CA TRP A 80 1.12 14.78 -4.36
C TRP A 80 2.49 14.12 -4.30
N SER A 81 3.33 14.52 -3.35
CA SER A 81 4.64 13.91 -3.19
C SER A 81 5.09 13.77 -1.74
N GLY A 82 6.05 12.89 -1.49
CA GLY A 82 6.68 12.69 -0.19
C GLY A 82 8.20 12.62 -0.33
N VAL A 83 8.89 13.45 0.44
CA VAL A 83 10.36 13.57 0.42
C VAL A 83 10.89 13.27 1.81
N ALA A 84 11.65 12.17 1.93
CA ALA A 84 12.30 11.77 3.17
C ALA A 84 13.52 12.64 3.47
N ALA A 85 13.71 12.96 4.75
CA ALA A 85 14.85 13.69 5.29
C ALA A 85 15.18 13.17 6.70
N ALA A 86 16.27 13.67 7.31
CA ALA A 86 16.70 13.25 8.65
C ALA A 86 15.66 13.51 9.75
N ASN A 87 14.76 14.47 9.54
CA ASN A 87 13.68 14.83 10.45
C ASN A 87 12.31 14.26 10.02
N GLY A 88 12.31 13.17 9.26
CA GLY A 88 11.11 12.49 8.78
C GLY A 88 10.75 12.83 7.35
N THR A 89 9.54 12.47 6.94
CA THR A 89 9.08 12.60 5.55
C THR A 89 8.10 13.76 5.41
N THR A 90 8.43 14.71 4.54
CA THR A 90 7.57 15.87 4.25
C THR A 90 6.69 15.55 3.03
N PHE A 91 5.38 15.63 3.21
CA PHE A 91 4.38 15.50 2.16
C PHE A 91 4.06 16.86 1.56
N LYS A 92 3.90 16.91 0.24
CA LYS A 92 3.68 18.13 -0.53
C LYS A 92 2.49 18.00 -1.46
N ARG A 93 1.80 19.12 -1.66
CA ARG A 93 0.76 19.33 -2.67
C ARG A 93 1.26 20.39 -3.65
N ASN A 94 1.45 20.04 -4.93
CA ASN A 94 2.05 20.92 -5.94
C ASN A 94 3.32 21.61 -5.41
N ASP A 95 4.24 20.81 -4.86
CA ASP A 95 5.51 21.23 -4.23
C ASP A 95 5.41 22.09 -2.95
N THR A 96 4.20 22.45 -2.52
CA THR A 96 3.96 23.13 -1.25
C THR A 96 3.89 22.12 -0.11
N PRO A 97 4.71 22.22 0.94
CA PRO A 97 4.60 21.36 2.12
C PRO A 97 3.22 21.47 2.77
N VAL A 98 2.62 20.34 3.13
CA VAL A 98 1.31 20.30 3.80
C VAL A 98 1.33 19.50 5.09
N ALA A 99 2.17 18.46 5.16
CA ALA A 99 2.33 17.67 6.36
C ALA A 99 3.73 17.07 6.45
N ARG A 100 4.12 16.64 7.65
CA ARG A 100 5.33 15.88 7.92
C ARG A 100 5.03 14.70 8.81
N MET A 101 5.51 13.53 8.42
CA MET A 101 5.53 12.35 9.28
C MET A 101 6.82 12.27 10.07
N PHE A 102 6.71 12.23 11.40
CA PHE A 102 7.86 12.12 12.30
C PHE A 102 7.47 11.53 13.66
N PRO A 103 8.30 10.68 14.28
CA PRO A 103 9.32 9.90 13.59
C PRO A 103 8.66 8.93 12.59
N ASP A 104 9.25 8.75 11.41
CA ASP A 104 8.71 7.86 10.37
C ASP A 104 9.41 6.49 10.31
N ASN A 105 10.47 6.32 11.09
CA ASN A 105 11.30 5.12 11.18
C ASN A 105 11.25 4.43 12.55
N GLN A 106 10.38 4.88 13.45
CA GLN A 106 10.18 4.24 14.76
C GLN A 106 9.05 3.21 14.68
N PRO A 107 9.23 2.04 15.32
CA PRO A 107 8.23 0.97 15.29
C PRO A 107 7.00 1.30 16.14
N ASP A 108 7.16 2.11 17.18
CA ASP A 108 6.20 2.34 18.27
C ASP A 108 5.70 3.79 18.38
N ALA A 109 6.20 4.69 17.54
CA ALA A 109 5.78 6.08 17.50
C ALA A 109 5.65 6.59 16.06
N VAL A 110 4.56 7.32 15.82
CA VAL A 110 4.37 8.13 14.62
C VAL A 110 3.58 9.39 14.98
N GLY A 111 3.88 10.48 14.31
CA GLY A 111 3.08 11.69 14.33
C GLY A 111 3.00 12.28 12.94
N LEU A 112 1.84 12.87 12.62
CA LEU A 112 1.71 13.79 11.49
C LEU A 112 1.59 15.20 12.03
N TYR A 113 2.36 16.10 11.45
CA TYR A 113 2.37 17.52 11.78
C TYR A 113 2.05 18.33 10.53
N SER A 114 1.40 19.47 10.68
CA SER A 114 1.18 20.43 9.58
C SER A 114 2.50 21.03 9.10
N ALA A 115 2.45 21.82 8.02
CA ALA A 115 3.62 22.55 7.53
C ALA A 115 4.19 23.53 8.57
N GLU A 116 3.35 24.04 9.47
CA GLU A 116 3.69 24.95 10.58
C GLU A 116 4.21 24.20 11.81
N GLY A 117 4.22 22.86 11.79
CA GLY A 117 4.68 22.02 12.90
C GLY A 117 3.62 21.76 13.98
N VAL A 118 2.35 22.09 13.72
CA VAL A 118 1.24 21.76 14.63
C VAL A 118 0.89 20.29 14.45
N ALA A 119 0.70 19.55 15.55
CA ALA A 119 0.28 18.15 15.46
C ALA A 119 -1.09 18.05 14.76
N LEU A 120 -1.19 17.17 13.76
CA LEU A 120 -2.45 16.71 13.18
C LEU A 120 -2.93 15.46 13.91
N PHE A 121 -1.99 14.55 14.23
CA PHE A 121 -2.17 13.51 15.23
C PHE A 121 -0.81 13.01 15.73
N THR A 122 -0.79 12.38 16.89
CA THR A 122 0.37 11.64 17.40
C THR A 122 -0.07 10.30 17.99
N THR A 123 0.88 9.39 18.15
CA THR A 123 0.67 8.17 18.93
C THR A 123 1.46 8.20 20.23
N SER A 124 0.92 7.58 21.27
CA SER A 124 1.66 7.32 22.51
C SER A 124 1.53 5.86 22.90
N ALA A 125 2.65 5.23 23.25
CA ALA A 125 2.67 3.84 23.70
C ALA A 125 1.88 3.69 25.01
N ILE A 126 1.06 2.64 25.10
CA ILE A 126 0.42 2.20 26.34
C ILE A 126 1.22 1.00 26.86
N ALA A 127 1.34 0.85 28.18
CA ALA A 127 2.29 -0.02 28.90
C ALA A 127 2.34 -1.52 28.50
N ASP A 128 1.49 -1.98 27.57
CA ASP A 128 1.34 -3.37 27.16
C ASP A 128 2.04 -3.73 25.83
N GLY A 129 2.70 -2.79 25.16
CA GLY A 129 3.42 -2.99 23.88
C GLY A 129 2.55 -3.38 22.67
N ASN A 130 1.32 -3.81 22.91
CA ASN A 130 0.31 -4.20 21.93
C ASN A 130 -0.77 -3.14 21.72
N LYS A 131 -0.60 -1.96 22.34
CA LYS A 131 -1.57 -0.88 22.33
C LYS A 131 -0.87 0.47 22.19
N VAL A 132 -1.48 1.36 21.43
CA VAL A 132 -1.10 2.76 21.35
C VAL A 132 -2.35 3.64 21.45
N ALA A 133 -2.22 4.78 22.11
CA ALA A 133 -3.23 5.83 22.06
C ALA A 133 -3.06 6.63 20.77
N LEU A 134 -4.14 6.81 20.01
CA LEU A 134 -4.22 7.77 18.92
C LEU A 134 -4.70 9.10 19.50
N ILE A 135 -3.87 10.13 19.41
CA ILE A 135 -4.09 11.45 19.98
C ILE A 135 -4.30 12.44 18.84
N SER A 136 -5.42 13.18 18.83
CA SER A 136 -5.68 14.19 17.81
C SER A 136 -4.75 15.40 17.95
N GLY A 137 -4.73 16.27 16.93
CA GLY A 137 -4.02 17.53 16.98
C GLY A 137 -4.41 18.45 18.14
N ALA A 138 -5.64 18.30 18.66
CA ALA A 138 -6.12 19.01 19.85
C ALA A 138 -5.62 18.41 21.18
N GLY A 139 -4.86 17.31 21.14
CA GLY A 139 -4.35 16.61 22.32
C GLY A 139 -5.32 15.64 22.98
N ALA A 140 -6.49 15.40 22.39
CA ALA A 140 -7.47 14.44 22.92
C ALA A 140 -7.16 13.02 22.43
N VAL A 141 -7.27 12.03 23.32
CA VAL A 141 -7.24 10.62 22.91
C VAL A 141 -8.52 10.31 22.16
N VAL A 142 -8.42 10.05 20.86
CA VAL A 142 -9.59 9.77 19.99
C VAL A 142 -9.86 8.29 19.81
N ALA A 143 -8.84 7.44 19.98
CA ALA A 143 -8.98 5.99 19.96
C ALA A 143 -7.80 5.31 20.66
N THR A 144 -8.03 4.08 21.11
CA THR A 144 -6.95 3.13 21.41
C THR A 144 -6.83 2.18 20.24
N VAL A 145 -5.62 2.03 19.71
CA VAL A 145 -5.27 1.08 18.65
C VAL A 145 -4.63 -0.14 19.30
N ALA A 146 -5.23 -1.31 19.16
CA ALA A 146 -4.83 -2.52 19.88
C ALA A 146 -4.70 -3.73 18.96
N LYS A 147 -3.61 -4.51 19.10
CA LYS A 147 -3.49 -5.79 18.39
C LYS A 147 -4.44 -6.81 19.03
N LEU A 148 -5.26 -7.47 18.23
CA LEU A 148 -6.13 -8.56 18.66
C LEU A 148 -6.10 -9.70 17.63
N ARG A 149 -5.53 -10.86 18.02
CA ARG A 149 -5.66 -12.14 17.28
C ARG A 149 -5.60 -12.05 15.74
N GLY A 150 -4.59 -11.36 15.21
CA GLY A 150 -4.36 -11.24 13.75
C GLY A 150 -5.08 -10.07 13.07
N THR A 151 -5.78 -9.23 13.84
CA THR A 151 -6.32 -7.93 13.42
C THR A 151 -5.86 -6.84 14.38
N ILE A 152 -6.19 -5.58 14.07
CA ILE A 152 -6.01 -4.43 14.95
C ILE A 152 -7.37 -3.77 15.15
N GLU A 153 -7.76 -3.55 16.40
CA GLU A 153 -8.97 -2.81 16.78
C GLU A 153 -8.65 -1.33 17.00
N ILE A 154 -9.52 -0.44 16.52
CA ILE A 154 -9.40 1.01 16.64
C ILE A 154 -10.78 1.59 17.00
N GLY A 155 -11.12 1.59 18.29
CA GLY A 155 -12.49 1.93 18.71
C GLY A 155 -13.49 0.90 18.16
N ASP A 156 -14.41 1.35 17.31
CA ASP A 156 -15.40 0.51 16.61
C ASP A 156 -14.94 0.05 15.21
N ARG A 157 -13.74 0.43 14.80
CA ARG A 157 -13.14 0.07 13.51
C ARG A 157 -12.17 -1.10 13.67
N THR A 158 -12.01 -1.88 12.61
CA THR A 158 -11.06 -3.01 12.58
C THR A 158 -10.15 -2.90 11.36
N LEU A 159 -8.84 -3.03 11.56
CA LEU A 159 -7.85 -3.17 10.49
C LEU A 159 -7.41 -4.64 10.37
N SER A 160 -7.30 -5.10 9.13
CA SER A 160 -6.85 -6.46 8.78
C SER A 160 -5.72 -6.41 7.75
N GLY A 161 -4.97 -7.50 7.61
CA GLY A 161 -3.89 -7.62 6.62
C GLY A 161 -2.52 -7.10 7.08
N THR A 162 -2.42 -6.59 8.31
CA THR A 162 -1.18 -6.10 8.93
C THR A 162 -1.26 -6.22 10.45
N ASP A 163 -0.11 -6.22 11.11
CA ASP A 163 0.04 -6.10 12.56
C ASP A 163 0.72 -4.78 12.97
N ASP A 164 0.86 -3.83 12.05
CA ASP A 164 1.48 -2.53 12.28
C ASP A 164 0.49 -1.52 12.91
N LEU A 165 0.67 -1.26 14.21
CA LEU A 165 -0.17 -0.34 14.99
C LEU A 165 -0.09 1.11 14.48
N MET A 166 1.05 1.53 13.94
CA MET A 166 1.20 2.90 13.46
C MET A 166 0.56 3.06 12.09
N LEU A 167 0.60 2.04 11.24
CA LEU A 167 -0.16 2.03 9.99
C LEU A 167 -1.67 2.13 10.28
N ALA A 168 -2.14 1.39 11.29
CA ALA A 168 -3.50 1.53 11.79
C ALA A 168 -3.84 2.94 12.27
N ALA A 169 -2.96 3.54 13.07
CA ALA A 169 -3.12 4.92 13.53
C ALA A 169 -3.20 5.92 12.36
N VAL A 170 -2.30 5.81 11.37
CA VAL A 170 -2.29 6.65 10.16
C VAL A 170 -3.61 6.55 9.40
N LEU A 171 -4.09 5.33 9.11
CA LEU A 171 -5.31 5.14 8.33
C LEU A 171 -6.56 5.63 9.08
N ALA A 172 -6.56 5.52 10.41
CA ALA A 172 -7.69 5.88 11.25
C ALA A 172 -7.73 7.34 11.72
N ALA A 173 -6.67 8.13 11.46
CA ALA A 173 -6.55 9.52 11.89
C ALA A 173 -7.66 10.41 11.25
N PRO A 174 -8.65 10.88 12.03
CA PRO A 174 -9.84 11.52 11.47
C PRO A 174 -9.56 12.93 10.92
N ASP A 175 -8.60 13.63 11.52
CA ASP A 175 -8.30 15.03 11.20
C ASP A 175 -7.30 15.19 10.04
N VAL A 176 -6.90 14.07 9.42
CA VAL A 176 -5.90 14.04 8.34
C VAL A 176 -6.58 13.76 7.01
N SER A 177 -6.27 14.58 6.00
CA SER A 177 -6.84 14.41 4.67
C SER A 177 -6.55 13.00 4.10
N PRO A 178 -7.45 12.44 3.28
CA PRO A 178 -7.25 11.14 2.65
C PRO A 178 -5.94 11.03 1.87
N GLU A 179 -5.51 12.11 1.20
CA GLU A 179 -4.28 12.10 0.41
C GLU A 179 -3.02 11.98 1.27
N VAL A 180 -2.98 12.70 2.40
CA VAL A 180 -1.86 12.62 3.35
C VAL A 180 -1.85 11.25 4.03
N ARG A 181 -3.01 10.71 4.41
CA ARG A 181 -3.09 9.33 4.96
C ARG A 181 -2.61 8.30 3.94
N GLY A 182 -2.97 8.46 2.66
CA GLY A 182 -2.54 7.56 1.59
C GLY A 182 -1.02 7.58 1.39
N LEU A 183 -0.42 8.77 1.30
CA LEU A 183 1.03 8.93 1.22
C LEU A 183 1.75 8.36 2.44
N ALA A 184 1.28 8.66 3.65
CA ALA A 184 1.86 8.20 4.90
C ALA A 184 1.77 6.67 5.06
N ALA A 185 0.63 6.08 4.72
CA ALA A 185 0.44 4.64 4.74
C ALA A 185 1.38 3.93 3.76
N CYS A 186 1.45 4.40 2.52
CA CYS A 186 2.36 3.82 1.52
C CYS A 186 3.84 4.03 1.89
N HIS A 187 4.22 5.21 2.40
CA HIS A 187 5.57 5.46 2.91
C HIS A 187 6.00 4.40 3.92
N ARG A 188 5.13 4.11 4.88
CA ARG A 188 5.41 3.16 5.96
C ARG A 188 5.52 1.72 5.48
N LEU A 189 4.84 1.38 4.39
CA LEU A 189 4.87 0.05 3.77
C LEU A 189 6.07 -0.13 2.84
N PHE A 190 6.67 0.96 2.35
CA PHE A 190 7.88 0.85 1.55
C PHE A 190 9.07 0.52 2.47
N PRO A 191 9.97 -0.38 2.03
CA PRO A 191 11.22 -0.57 2.74
C PRO A 191 11.96 0.77 2.81
N PRO A 192 12.66 1.07 3.92
CA PRO A 192 13.48 2.27 4.01
C PRO A 192 14.43 2.28 2.80
N ALA A 193 14.51 3.43 2.12
CA ALA A 193 15.44 3.58 1.01
C ALA A 193 16.83 3.16 1.50
N LYS A 194 17.44 2.17 0.84
CA LYS A 194 18.82 1.79 1.15
C LYS A 194 19.65 3.07 1.04
N ALA A 195 20.33 3.45 2.12
CA ALA A 195 21.32 4.51 2.05
C ALA A 195 22.27 4.15 0.91
N VAL A 196 22.28 4.96 -0.14
CA VAL A 196 23.30 4.85 -1.18
C VAL A 196 24.60 5.29 -0.49
N PRO A 197 25.61 4.41 -0.36
CA PRO A 197 26.87 4.74 0.29
C PRO A 197 27.62 5.86 -0.44
#